data_AF-A0AAW1DQG0-F1
#
_entry.id   AF-A0AAW1DQG0-F1
#
_cell.length_a   1.000
_cell.length_b   1.000
_cell.length_c   1.000
_cell.angle_alpha   90.00
_cell.angle_beta   90.00
_cell.angle_gamma   90.00
#
_symmetry.space_group_name_H-M   'P 1'
#
loop_
_entity.id
_entity.type
_entity.pdbx_description
1 polymer ?
#
loop_
_entity_poly.entity_id
_entity_poly.type
_entity_poly.pdbx_seq_one_letter_code
_entity_poly.pdbx_strand_id
1 'polypeptide(L)'
;MADKGKEEFYTRPPKVGGWQSFRTFLWNSETNQFLGRTFASWAKILLFYVCFYTGLISFFFGLMALFYQTIDFTTPKWQQSNSLIGSNPGKCTVINFFIYFLFYVDNFYFSHRVFIINTGIYILRFKISIRRIIFLID
;
A
#
# COMPACT_ATOMS: atom_id res chain seq x y z
N MET A 1 30.11 -17.42 -50.38
CA MET A 1 30.18 -16.09 -49.74
C MET A 1 29.61 -16.29 -48.34
N ALA A 2 30.49 -16.32 -47.33
CA ALA A 2 30.17 -16.76 -45.99
C ALA A 2 29.43 -15.65 -45.22
N ASP A 3 28.14 -15.88 -44.98
CA ASP A 3 27.38 -15.18 -43.94
C ASP A 3 27.87 -15.70 -42.58
N LYS A 4 28.86 -15.02 -42.00
CA LYS A 4 29.25 -15.27 -40.61
C LYS A 4 28.38 -14.41 -39.73
N GLY A 5 27.49 -15.07 -38.99
CA GLY A 5 26.72 -14.51 -37.89
C GLY A 5 27.61 -13.67 -36.99
N LYS A 6 27.26 -12.39 -36.87
CA LYS A 6 27.91 -11.46 -35.95
C LYS A 6 27.34 -11.74 -34.56
N GLU A 7 28.03 -12.58 -33.82
CA GLU A 7 27.92 -12.66 -32.37
C GLU A 7 28.26 -11.26 -31.82
N GLU A 8 27.23 -10.45 -31.52
CA GLU A 8 27.36 -9.10 -30.98
C GLU A 8 27.95 -9.16 -29.57
N PHE A 9 29.28 -9.11 -29.53
CA PHE A 9 30.10 -8.92 -28.35
C PHE A 9 29.73 -7.57 -27.71
N TYR A 10 29.20 -7.57 -26.48
CA TYR A 10 28.71 -6.38 -25.73
C TYR A 10 29.49 -5.10 -26.07
N THR A 11 28.99 -4.33 -27.04
CA THR A 11 29.56 -3.03 -27.36
C THR A 11 29.07 -2.06 -26.31
N ARG A 12 29.99 -1.30 -25.71
CA ARG A 12 29.60 -0.23 -24.78
C ARG A 12 28.56 0.64 -25.50
N PRO A 13 27.37 0.87 -24.91
CA PRO A 13 26.34 1.65 -25.57
C PRO A 13 26.94 3.01 -25.96
N PRO A 14 26.60 3.54 -27.15
CA PRO A 14 27.08 4.84 -27.57
C PRO A 14 26.77 5.86 -26.48
N LYS A 15 27.75 6.71 -26.15
CA LYS A 15 27.64 7.69 -25.06
C LYS A 15 26.69 8.81 -25.51
N VAL A 16 25.39 8.54 -25.46
CA VAL A 16 24.35 9.50 -25.80
C VAL A 16 24.18 10.51 -24.66
N GLY A 17 23.78 11.74 -24.99
CA GLY A 17 23.53 12.79 -24.00
C GLY A 17 22.51 12.33 -22.95
N GLY A 18 22.63 12.84 -21.71
CA GLY A 18 21.82 12.38 -20.57
C GLY A 18 20.31 12.38 -20.81
N TRP A 19 19.81 13.34 -21.60
CA TRP A 19 18.39 13.41 -21.99
C TRP A 19 17.96 12.30 -22.96
N GLN A 20 18.82 11.96 -23.92
CA GLN A 20 18.57 10.86 -24.86
C GLN A 20 18.58 9.52 -24.12
N SER A 21 19.55 9.31 -23.20
CA SER A 21 19.60 8.12 -22.34
C SER A 21 18.35 7.98 -21.48
N PHE A 22 17.86 9.07 -20.88
CA PHE A 22 16.64 9.04 -20.08
C PHE A 22 15.42 8.68 -20.93
N ARG A 23 15.32 9.22 -22.15
CA ARG A 23 14.20 8.96 -23.06
C ARG A 23 14.20 7.50 -23.55
N THR A 24 15.36 6.95 -23.91
CA THR A 24 15.53 5.54 -24.29
C THR A 24 15.30 4.60 -23.10
N PHE A 25 15.66 5.01 -21.89
CA PHE A 25 15.37 4.27 -20.66
C PHE A 25 13.86 4.20 -20.36
N LEU A 26 13.14 5.30 -20.59
CA LEU A 26 11.69 5.39 -20.37
C LEU A 26 10.92 4.58 -21.40
N TRP A 27 11.28 4.72 -22.68
CA TRP A 27 10.65 4.02 -23.80
C TRP A 27 11.68 3.66 -24.88
N ASN A 28 11.86 2.36 -25.09
CA ASN A 28 12.64 1.86 -26.23
C ASN A 28 11.69 1.50 -27.38
N SER A 29 11.64 2.34 -28.42
CA SER A 29 10.77 2.15 -29.59
C SER A 29 11.17 0.96 -30.47
N GLU A 30 12.41 0.48 -30.39
CA GLU A 30 12.89 -0.64 -31.21
C GLU A 30 12.45 -1.98 -30.62
N THR A 31 12.48 -2.10 -29.29
CA THR A 31 12.12 -3.34 -28.57
C THR A 31 10.73 -3.28 -27.91
N ASN A 32 10.03 -2.14 -28.00
CA ASN A 32 8.75 -1.87 -27.31
C ASN A 32 8.79 -2.20 -25.81
N GLN A 33 9.91 -1.90 -25.17
CA GLN A 33 10.11 -2.09 -23.73
C GLN A 33 9.89 -0.77 -23.01
N PHE A 34 9.01 -0.80 -22.00
CA PHE A 34 8.76 0.32 -21.09
C PHE A 34 9.51 0.08 -19.79
N LEU A 35 10.40 1.01 -19.42
CA LEU A 35 11.24 0.92 -18.20
C LEU A 35 12.03 -0.42 -18.10
N GLY A 36 12.46 -0.96 -19.23
CA GLY A 36 13.22 -2.23 -19.28
C GLY A 36 12.39 -3.51 -19.18
N ARG A 37 11.06 -3.44 -19.30
CA ARG A 37 10.17 -4.62 -19.36
C ARG A 37 9.13 -4.51 -20.48
N THR A 38 8.67 -5.65 -20.98
CA THR A 38 7.64 -5.71 -22.03
C THR A 38 6.28 -5.27 -21.48
N PHE A 39 5.46 -4.63 -22.32
CA PHE A 39 4.10 -4.21 -21.96
C PHE A 39 3.23 -5.38 -21.45
N ALA A 40 3.45 -6.59 -21.98
CA ALA A 40 2.75 -7.79 -21.53
C ALA A 40 3.06 -8.17 -20.07
N SER A 41 4.31 -8.01 -19.62
CA SER A 41 4.69 -8.23 -18.20
C SER A 41 4.08 -7.15 -17.30
N TRP A 42 4.10 -5.89 -17.75
CA TRP A 42 3.45 -4.76 -17.08
C TRP A 42 1.94 -4.98 -16.88
N ALA A 43 1.24 -5.42 -17.92
CA ALA A 43 -0.19 -5.69 -17.86
C ALA A 43 -0.54 -6.78 -16.84
N LYS A 44 0.24 -7.86 -16.78
CA LYS A 44 0.06 -8.95 -15.79
C LYS A 44 0.23 -8.46 -14.35
N ILE A 45 1.25 -7.63 -14.11
CA ILE A 45 1.50 -7.03 -12.78
C ILE A 45 0.34 -6.13 -12.38
N LEU A 46 -0.08 -5.21 -13.26
CA LEU A 46 -1.18 -4.29 -12.98
C LEU A 46 -2.50 -5.04 -12.71
N LEU A 47 -2.83 -6.03 -13.54
CA LEU A 47 -4.05 -6.82 -13.37
C LEU A 47 -4.08 -7.52 -12.02
N PHE A 48 -2.97 -8.14 -11.61
CA PHE A 48 -2.86 -8.78 -10.30
C PHE A 48 -3.10 -7.79 -9.15
N TYR A 49 -2.46 -6.62 -9.21
CA TYR A 49 -2.61 -5.60 -8.17
C TYR A 49 -4.03 -5.03 -8.10
N VAL A 50 -4.65 -4.75 -9.23
CA VAL A 50 -6.03 -4.24 -9.27
C VAL A 50 -6.98 -5.21 -8.59
N CYS A 51 -6.98 -6.49 -8.99
CA CYS A 51 -7.85 -7.50 -8.38
C CYS A 51 -7.63 -7.67 -6.87
N PHE A 52 -6.37 -7.62 -6.43
CA PHE A 52 -6.04 -7.71 -5.01
C PHE A 52 -6.56 -6.51 -4.21
N TYR A 53 -6.32 -5.28 -4.70
CA TYR A 53 -6.75 -4.07 -4.01
C TYR A 53 -8.26 -3.90 -4.03
N THR A 54 -8.97 -4.33 -5.07
CA THR A 54 -10.45 -4.30 -5.08
C THR A 54 -11.05 -5.17 -3.97
N GLY A 55 -10.43 -6.32 -3.66
CA GLY A 55 -10.85 -7.18 -2.55
C GLY A 55 -10.59 -6.56 -1.18
N LEU A 56 -9.45 -5.87 -1.00
CA LEU A 56 -9.16 -5.13 0.23
C LEU A 56 -10.14 -3.98 0.45
N ILE A 57 -10.44 -3.23 -0.62
CA ILE A 57 -11.38 -2.12 -0.58
C ILE A 57 -12.78 -2.64 -0.25
N SER A 58 -13.26 -3.70 -0.92
CA SER A 58 -14.58 -4.25 -0.66
C SER A 58 -14.71 -4.81 0.77
N PHE A 59 -13.68 -5.47 1.29
CA PHE A 59 -13.66 -5.92 2.67
C PHE A 59 -13.74 -4.76 3.67
N PHE A 60 -12.94 -3.71 3.46
CA PHE A 60 -12.97 -2.52 4.29
C PHE A 60 -14.32 -1.79 4.23
N PHE A 61 -14.88 -1.61 3.04
CA PHE A 61 -16.21 -1.04 2.87
C PHE A 61 -17.32 -1.90 3.49
N GLY A 62 -17.20 -3.22 3.44
CA GLY A 62 -18.12 -4.15 4.11
C GLY A 62 -18.12 -3.98 5.63
N LEU A 63 -16.94 -3.88 6.24
CA LEU A 63 -16.81 -3.57 7.67
C LEU A 63 -17.39 -2.19 8.02
N MET A 64 -17.14 -1.19 7.17
CA MET A 64 -17.69 0.15 7.36
C MET A 64 -19.23 0.16 7.25
N ALA A 65 -19.79 -0.56 6.28
CA ALA A 65 -21.24 -0.69 6.11
C ALA A 65 -21.89 -1.38 7.31
N LEU A 66 -21.26 -2.44 7.84
CA LEU A 66 -21.72 -3.11 9.05
C LEU A 66 -21.66 -2.17 10.26
N PHE A 67 -20.60 -1.38 10.39
CA PHE A 67 -20.46 -0.38 11.44
C PHE A 67 -21.58 0.68 11.37
N TYR A 68 -21.93 1.16 10.18
CA TYR A 68 -23.04 2.11 10.00
C TYR A 68 -24.39 1.56 10.46
N GLN A 69 -24.62 0.25 10.39
CA GLN A 69 -25.85 -0.36 10.94
C GLN A 69 -25.90 -0.30 12.48
N THR A 70 -24.76 -0.15 13.14
CA THR A 70 -24.68 -0.08 14.62
C THR A 70 -24.77 1.34 15.18
N ILE A 71 -24.86 2.36 14.31
CA ILE A 71 -24.95 3.78 14.67
C ILE A 71 -26.36 4.29 14.39
N ASP A 72 -26.93 4.98 15.38
CA ASP A 72 -28.14 5.80 15.20
C ASP A 72 -27.73 7.18 14.65
N PHE A 73 -28.40 7.64 13.58
CA PHE A 73 -28.11 8.92 12.92
C PHE A 73 -28.71 10.13 13.64
N THR A 74 -29.65 9.89 14.57
CA THR A 74 -30.39 10.97 15.24
C THR A 74 -29.74 11.42 16.54
N THR A 75 -29.11 10.49 17.28
CA THR A 75 -28.48 10.79 18.56
C THR A 75 -27.17 10.00 18.74
N PRO A 76 -26.11 10.64 19.27
CA PRO A 76 -24.84 9.95 19.49
C PRO A 76 -24.99 8.87 20.57
N LYS A 77 -24.42 7.69 20.32
CA LYS A 77 -24.51 6.50 21.20
C LYS A 77 -23.95 6.71 22.61
N TRP A 78 -22.97 7.59 22.76
CA TRP A 78 -22.28 7.83 24.04
C TRP A 78 -22.51 9.28 24.49
N GLN A 79 -23.44 9.48 25.44
CA GLN A 79 -23.77 10.79 26.01
C GLN A 79 -23.55 10.81 27.53
N GLN A 80 -23.18 11.98 28.06
CA GLN A 80 -23.05 12.27 29.50
C GLN A 80 -22.20 11.23 30.26
N SER A 81 -22.72 10.57 31.29
CA SER A 81 -22.00 9.61 32.14
C SER A 81 -21.50 8.37 31.41
N ASN A 82 -22.03 8.08 30.21
CA ASN A 82 -21.55 7.01 29.33
C ASN A 82 -20.48 7.48 28.34
N SER A 83 -20.13 8.78 28.35
CA SER A 83 -19.07 9.38 27.55
C SER A 83 -17.85 9.67 28.43
N LEU A 84 -16.67 9.76 27.82
CA LEU A 84 -15.41 10.09 28.52
C LEU A 84 -15.47 11.43 29.28
N ILE A 85 -16.42 12.31 28.93
CA ILE A 85 -16.58 13.67 29.49
C ILE A 85 -17.53 13.67 30.72
N GLY A 86 -18.28 12.60 30.98
CA GLY A 86 -19.19 12.51 32.13
C GLY A 86 -20.39 13.47 32.07
N SER A 87 -21.16 13.55 33.15
CA SER A 87 -22.41 14.33 33.25
C SER A 87 -22.24 15.79 33.70
N ASN A 88 -21.01 16.24 33.97
CA ASN A 88 -20.72 17.61 34.39
C ASN A 88 -19.84 18.33 33.35
N PRO A 89 -20.40 19.28 32.57
CA PRO A 89 -19.68 19.93 31.47
C PRO A 89 -18.53 20.85 31.92
N GLY A 90 -18.46 21.24 33.19
CA GLY A 90 -17.53 22.28 33.68
C GLY A 90 -16.27 21.80 34.40
N LYS A 91 -16.22 20.55 34.91
CA LYS A 91 -15.07 20.04 35.69
C LYS A 91 -14.20 19.01 34.95
N CYS A 92 -14.58 18.61 33.75
CA CYS A 92 -14.04 17.41 33.10
C CYS A 92 -12.99 17.64 31.99
N THR A 93 -12.63 18.88 31.67
CA THR A 93 -11.96 19.10 30.37
C THR A 93 -10.43 18.96 30.39
N VAL A 94 -9.72 19.23 31.50
CA VAL A 94 -8.24 19.32 31.45
C VAL A 94 -7.55 18.16 32.18
N ILE A 95 -7.96 17.84 33.42
CA ILE A 95 -7.27 16.84 34.25
C ILE A 95 -7.68 15.41 33.88
N ASN A 96 -8.97 15.15 33.65
CA ASN A 96 -9.44 13.85 33.17
C ASN A 96 -8.97 13.59 31.74
N PHE A 97 -9.00 14.60 30.86
CA PHE A 97 -8.50 14.45 29.50
C PHE A 97 -7.01 14.06 29.46
N PHE A 98 -6.17 14.63 30.31
CA PHE A 98 -4.74 14.29 30.35
C PHE A 98 -4.47 12.87 30.86
N ILE A 99 -5.18 12.43 31.90
CA ILE A 99 -5.04 11.06 32.45
C ILE A 99 -5.61 10.01 31.48
N TYR A 100 -6.77 10.28 30.87
CA TYR A 100 -7.34 9.41 29.84
C TYR A 100 -6.50 9.42 28.56
N PHE A 101 -5.91 10.56 28.18
CA PHE A 101 -5.01 10.62 27.03
C PHE A 101 -3.77 9.76 27.27
N LEU A 102 -3.13 9.83 28.45
CA LEU A 102 -1.98 8.99 28.75
C LEU A 102 -2.36 7.49 28.79
N PHE A 103 -3.44 7.12 29.48
CA PHE A 103 -3.87 5.72 29.57
C PHE A 103 -4.36 5.14 28.22
N TYR A 104 -5.03 5.95 27.41
CA TYR A 104 -5.50 5.59 26.07
C TYR A 104 -4.33 5.50 25.09
N VAL A 105 -3.37 6.43 25.14
CA VAL A 105 -2.15 6.39 24.33
C VAL A 105 -1.36 5.12 24.65
N ASP A 106 -1.14 4.79 25.93
CA ASP A 106 -0.35 3.60 26.29
C ASP A 106 -1.01 2.28 25.84
N ASN A 107 -2.33 2.13 26.02
CA ASN A 107 -3.07 0.93 25.58
C ASN A 107 -3.23 0.85 24.06
N PHE A 108 -3.45 1.97 23.39
CA PHE A 108 -3.57 2.04 21.94
C PHE A 108 -2.24 1.74 21.26
N TYR A 109 -1.12 2.26 21.78
CA TYR A 109 0.22 1.95 21.27
C TYR A 109 0.54 0.46 21.38
N PHE A 110 0.16 -0.21 22.47
CA PHE A 110 0.40 -1.66 22.63
C PHE A 110 -0.40 -2.51 21.64
N SER A 111 -1.70 -2.21 21.45
CA SER A 111 -2.56 -2.91 20.50
C SER A 111 -2.19 -2.64 19.04
N HIS A 112 -1.90 -1.38 18.69
CA HIS A 112 -1.45 -1.02 17.34
C HIS A 112 -0.10 -1.62 16.99
N ARG A 113 0.84 -1.74 17.93
CA ARG A 113 2.13 -2.42 17.65
C ARG A 113 1.90 -3.87 17.27
N VAL A 114 1.03 -4.61 17.97
CA VAL A 114 0.73 -6.02 17.65
C VAL A 114 -0.02 -6.15 16.32
N PHE A 115 -0.96 -5.24 16.02
CA PHE A 115 -1.68 -5.26 14.73
C PHE A 115 -0.77 -4.87 13.56
N ILE A 116 0.06 -3.84 13.71
CA ILE A 116 1.02 -3.36 12.70
C ILE A 116 2.13 -4.39 12.47
N ILE A 117 2.60 -5.09 13.51
CA ILE A 117 3.59 -6.16 13.36
C ILE A 117 2.98 -7.35 12.63
N ASN A 118 1.78 -7.81 13.01
CA ASN A 118 1.12 -8.92 12.33
C ASN A 118 0.78 -8.58 10.88
N THR A 119 0.09 -7.47 10.62
CA THR A 119 -0.20 -7.02 9.23
C THR A 119 1.07 -6.68 8.46
N GLY A 120 2.09 -6.11 9.09
CA GLY A 120 3.39 -5.84 8.48
C GLY A 120 4.12 -7.10 8.03
N ILE A 121 4.08 -8.18 8.83
CA ILE A 121 4.64 -9.49 8.47
C ILE A 121 3.86 -10.10 7.30
N TYR A 122 2.53 -10.03 7.28
CA TYR A 122 1.74 -10.50 6.13
C TYR A 122 2.05 -9.71 4.86
N ILE A 123 2.17 -8.39 4.95
CA ILE A 123 2.51 -7.52 3.82
C ILE A 123 3.95 -7.79 3.34
N LEU A 124 4.92 -7.99 4.23
CA LEU A 124 6.30 -8.33 3.88
C LEU A 124 6.39 -9.70 3.21
N ARG A 125 5.68 -10.69 3.74
CA ARG A 125 5.63 -12.07 3.21
C ARG A 125 4.91 -12.11 1.86
N PHE A 126 3.88 -11.29 1.68
CA PHE A 126 3.21 -11.05 0.40
C PHE A 126 4.13 -10.33 -0.59
N LYS A 127 4.89 -9.31 -0.16
CA LYS A 127 5.85 -8.58 -0.99
C LYS A 127 7.03 -9.46 -1.44
N ILE A 128 7.48 -10.40 -0.59
CA ILE A 128 8.46 -11.43 -0.92
C ILE A 128 7.88 -12.45 -1.91
N SER A 129 6.63 -12.86 -1.73
CA SER A 129 5.92 -13.76 -2.65
C SER A 129 5.70 -13.11 -4.03
N ILE A 130 5.32 -11.84 -4.08
CA ILE A 130 5.18 -11.07 -5.33
C ILE A 130 6.53 -10.90 -6.02
N ARG A 131 7.62 -10.60 -5.29
CA ARG A 131 8.97 -10.56 -5.90
C ARG A 131 9.36 -11.88 -6.54
N ARG A 132 9.01 -13.01 -5.92
CA ARG A 132 9.22 -14.34 -6.51
C ARG A 132 8.35 -14.58 -7.73
N ILE A 133 7.08 -14.19 -7.71
CA ILE A 133 6.16 -14.35 -8.86
C ILE A 133 6.59 -13.47 -10.04
N ILE A 134 7.04 -12.24 -9.79
CA ILE A 134 7.57 -11.35 -10.83
C ILE A 134 8.85 -11.91 -11.46
N PHE A 135 9.73 -12.54 -10.68
CA PHE A 135 10.94 -13.20 -11.20
C PHE A 135 10.63 -14.48 -12.01
N LEU A 136 9.44 -15.06 -11.87
CA LEU A 136 8.99 -16.22 -12.63
C LEU A 136 8.17 -15.85 -13.88
N ILE A 137 7.81 -14.57 -14.04
CA ILE A 137 6.98 -14.06 -15.15
C ILE A 137 7.84 -13.35 -16.23
N ASP A 138 9.05 -12.91 -15.88
CA ASP A 138 10.11 -12.54 -16.83
C ASP A 138 10.84 -13.80 -17.34
#